data_AF-Q10XE0-F1
#
_entry.id   AF-Q10XE0-F1
#
_cell.length_a   1.000
_cell.length_b   1.000
_cell.length_c   1.000
_cell.angle_alpha   90.00
_cell.angle_beta   90.00
_cell.angle_gamma   90.00
#
_symmetry.space_group_name_H-M   'P 1'
#
loop_
_entity.id
_entity.type
_entity.pdbx_description
1 polymer ?
#
loop_
_entity_poly.entity_id
_entity_poly.type
_entity_poly.pdbx_seq_one_letter_code
_entity_poly.pdbx_strand_id
1 'polypeptide(L)'
;MFNVANHAEDGQAIKLPIYYISPQRNLIDRPENFQPFYQANPCVHEMVLIQPLTRQVIFQRHDYHRPNSGIVNLDSHFKASEFVHAGLIVNCEHKALDFYDQVLGLVRVVDNVECGYSVASRKILELKKENPDERMFNYYFIAPGYDLKEKNKIQSGNFEFLRLEGNLENKQTYSRPGCLGTSLYTLQVTNIDLYHQKVSNSEATEVTEIIINEFEEKSFSFVAPDGYFWTLLQS
;
A
#
# COMPACT_ATOMS: atom_id res chain seq x y z
N MET A 1 24.11 3.37 3.00
CA MET A 1 24.30 4.10 1.74
C MET A 1 22.98 4.05 0.99
N PHE A 2 22.35 5.19 0.73
CA PHE A 2 21.03 5.30 0.11
C PHE A 2 21.11 5.05 -1.41
N ASN A 3 21.33 3.79 -1.81
CA ASN A 3 21.59 3.50 -3.22
C ASN A 3 20.45 3.99 -4.13
N VAL A 4 19.20 3.73 -3.75
CA VAL A 4 18.03 4.15 -4.55
C VAL A 4 17.90 5.67 -4.67
N ALA A 5 18.20 6.44 -3.61
CA ALA A 5 18.12 7.90 -3.67
C ALA A 5 19.16 8.48 -4.64
N ASN A 6 20.40 7.95 -4.63
CA ASN A 6 21.43 8.37 -5.58
C ASN A 6 20.98 8.14 -7.03
N HIS A 7 20.38 6.98 -7.33
CA HIS A 7 19.86 6.69 -8.66
C HIS A 7 18.70 7.62 -9.06
N ALA A 8 17.84 8.01 -8.11
CA ALA A 8 16.77 8.97 -8.37
C ALA A 8 17.34 10.35 -8.72
N GLU A 9 18.36 10.81 -7.98
CA GLU A 9 19.06 12.08 -8.20
C GLU A 9 19.77 12.12 -9.56
N ASP A 10 20.56 11.09 -9.88
CA ASP A 10 21.24 10.98 -11.18
C ASP A 10 20.24 10.88 -12.33
N GLY A 11 19.14 10.13 -12.13
CA GLY A 11 18.07 10.01 -13.09
C GLY A 11 17.38 11.35 -13.39
N GLN A 12 17.12 12.16 -12.37
CA GLN A 12 16.62 13.52 -12.55
C GLN A 12 17.62 14.43 -13.25
N ALA A 13 18.92 14.31 -12.93
CA ALA A 13 19.97 15.12 -13.55
C ALA A 13 20.05 14.91 -15.07
N ILE A 14 19.78 13.69 -15.55
CA ILE A 14 19.69 13.36 -16.98
C ILE A 14 18.26 13.48 -17.56
N LYS A 15 17.34 14.12 -16.81
CA LYS A 15 15.96 14.42 -17.22
C LYS A 15 15.07 13.20 -17.48
N LEU A 16 15.28 12.09 -16.77
CA LEU A 16 14.28 11.04 -16.70
C LEU A 16 12.99 11.57 -16.04
N PRO A 17 11.81 11.06 -16.42
CA PRO A 17 10.52 11.46 -15.82
C PRO A 17 10.35 10.86 -14.42
N ILE A 18 11.18 11.32 -13.48
CA ILE A 18 11.23 10.85 -12.09
C ILE A 18 10.85 12.01 -11.18
N TYR A 19 9.89 11.75 -10.31
CA TYR A 19 9.63 12.58 -9.14
C TYR A 19 10.02 11.77 -7.91
N TYR A 20 10.73 12.37 -6.95
CA TYR A 20 11.05 11.70 -5.71
C TYR A 20 11.00 12.67 -4.54
N ILE A 21 10.66 12.14 -3.37
CA ILE A 21 10.80 12.83 -2.09
C ILE A 21 11.97 12.17 -1.38
N SER A 22 12.96 12.97 -0.99
CA SER A 22 14.16 12.48 -0.33
C SER A 22 13.85 11.73 0.97
N PRO A 23 14.71 10.80 1.41
CA PRO A 23 14.43 9.97 2.57
C PRO A 23 14.12 10.80 3.84
N GLN A 24 12.94 10.58 4.40
CA GLN A 24 12.46 11.17 5.64
C GLN A 24 12.60 10.18 6.78
N ARG A 25 13.25 10.59 7.86
CA ARG A 25 13.44 9.73 9.03
C ARG A 25 12.14 9.67 9.85
N ASN A 26 11.67 8.46 10.11
CA ASN A 26 10.57 8.16 11.02
C ASN A 26 11.05 7.24 12.16
N LEU A 27 10.65 7.54 13.38
CA LEU A 27 11.04 6.75 14.56
C LEU A 27 10.10 5.56 14.72
N ILE A 28 10.66 4.37 14.91
CA ILE A 28 9.89 3.14 15.08
C ILE A 28 10.44 2.42 16.31
N ASP A 29 9.56 1.98 17.22
CA ASP A 29 9.90 1.15 18.38
C ASP A 29 11.07 1.69 19.24
N ARG A 30 11.28 3.02 19.24
CA ARG A 30 12.37 3.64 20.01
C ARG A 30 11.96 3.72 21.49
N PRO A 31 12.82 3.30 22.43
CA PRO A 31 12.53 3.39 23.85
C PRO A 31 12.41 4.86 24.30
N GLU A 32 11.54 5.13 25.27
CA GLU A 32 11.29 6.49 25.79
C GLU A 32 12.57 7.17 26.29
N ASN A 33 13.42 6.44 27.01
CA ASN A 33 14.68 6.94 27.59
C ASN A 33 15.91 6.58 26.73
N PHE A 34 15.79 6.70 25.41
CA PHE A 34 16.88 6.37 24.49
C PHE A 34 18.14 7.21 24.72
N GLN A 35 19.30 6.55 24.71
CA GLN A 35 20.63 7.17 24.80
C GLN A 35 21.38 7.02 23.46
N PRO A 36 21.63 8.13 22.72
CA PRO A 36 22.41 8.09 21.49
C PRO A 36 23.78 7.42 21.69
N PHE A 37 24.22 6.64 20.71
CA PHE A 37 25.52 5.93 20.69
C PHE A 37 25.71 4.79 21.71
N TYR A 38 24.78 4.60 22.65
CA TYR A 38 24.81 3.49 23.61
C TYR A 38 23.77 2.40 23.33
N GLN A 39 22.78 2.70 22.50
CA GLN A 39 21.66 1.81 22.18
C GLN A 39 21.39 1.78 20.68
N ALA A 40 20.84 0.64 20.23
CA ALA A 40 20.20 0.51 18.92
C ALA A 40 19.16 1.63 18.74
N ASN A 41 19.17 2.28 17.57
CA ASN A 41 18.32 3.44 17.26
C ASN A 41 17.31 3.08 16.18
N PRO A 42 16.28 2.27 16.53
CA PRO A 42 15.34 1.75 15.55
C PRO A 42 14.61 2.90 14.86
N CYS A 43 14.73 2.93 13.54
CA CYS A 43 14.06 3.91 12.71
C CYS A 43 13.96 3.41 11.27
N VAL A 44 13.13 4.08 10.50
CA VAL A 44 13.09 3.95 9.05
C VAL A 44 13.43 5.27 8.41
N HIS A 45 14.06 5.20 7.25
CA HIS A 45 14.04 6.30 6.30
C HIS A 45 13.06 5.92 5.18
N GLU A 46 12.02 6.72 5.06
CA GLU A 46 10.94 6.54 4.12
C GLU A 46 11.15 7.51 2.95
N MET A 47 11.11 7.04 1.71
CA MET A 47 11.19 7.89 0.53
C MET A 47 10.08 7.56 -0.46
N VAL A 48 9.69 8.54 -1.26
CA VAL A 48 8.79 8.33 -2.41
C VAL A 48 9.60 8.33 -3.68
N LEU A 49 9.33 7.37 -4.55
CA LEU A 49 9.85 7.34 -5.91
C LEU A 49 8.69 7.12 -6.88
N ILE A 50 8.44 8.10 -7.73
CA ILE A 50 7.43 8.06 -8.79
C ILE A 50 8.14 8.07 -10.14
N GLN A 51 7.84 7.06 -10.93
CA GLN A 51 8.28 6.88 -12.31
C GLN A 51 7.03 6.67 -13.19
N PRO A 52 7.14 6.67 -14.53
CA PRO A 52 5.96 6.55 -15.39
C PRO A 52 5.11 5.31 -15.14
N LEU A 53 5.73 4.19 -14.75
CA LEU A 53 5.05 2.91 -14.58
C LEU A 53 4.89 2.47 -13.12
N THR A 54 5.51 3.18 -12.17
CA THR A 54 5.56 2.74 -10.77
C THR A 54 5.46 3.93 -9.82
N ARG A 55 4.77 3.72 -8.70
CA ARG A 55 4.70 4.63 -7.56
C ARG A 55 5.09 3.84 -6.32
N GLN A 56 6.23 4.16 -5.73
CA GLN A 56 6.83 3.34 -4.68
C GLN A 56 7.10 4.17 -3.44
N VAL A 57 6.73 3.63 -2.29
CA VAL A 57 7.23 4.07 -0.99
C VAL A 57 8.30 3.08 -0.56
N ILE A 58 9.50 3.58 -0.31
CA ILE A 58 10.67 2.74 -0.03
C ILE A 58 11.12 3.01 1.40
N PHE A 59 11.31 1.93 2.14
CA PHE A 59 11.74 1.95 3.54
C PHE A 59 13.15 1.40 3.66
N GLN A 60 14.08 2.23 4.14
CA GLN A 60 15.34 1.73 4.64
C GLN A 60 15.24 1.52 6.14
N ARG A 61 15.45 0.27 6.58
CA ARG A 61 15.36 -0.13 7.98
C ARG A 61 16.70 0.05 8.69
N HIS A 62 16.67 0.58 9.91
CA HIS A 62 17.82 0.73 10.78
C HIS A 62 17.51 0.13 12.13
N ASP A 63 18.39 -0.74 12.63
CA ASP A 63 18.35 -1.28 14.00
C ASP A 63 17.02 -1.94 14.42
N TYR A 64 16.22 -2.40 13.46
CA TYR A 64 15.04 -3.24 13.69
C TYR A 64 14.87 -4.28 12.59
N HIS A 65 14.23 -5.40 12.92
CA HIS A 65 14.07 -6.54 12.02
C HIS A 65 12.61 -6.99 11.97
N ARG A 66 12.12 -7.31 10.77
CA ARG A 66 10.82 -7.94 10.53
C ARG A 66 11.03 -9.20 9.69
N PRO A 67 11.19 -10.37 10.32
CA PRO A 67 11.70 -11.58 9.66
C PRO A 67 10.79 -12.10 8.54
N ASN A 68 9.49 -11.85 8.63
CA ASN A 68 8.50 -12.36 7.68
C ASN A 68 8.04 -11.33 6.64
N SER A 69 8.50 -10.07 6.73
CA SER A 69 7.99 -8.97 5.90
C SER A 69 9.14 -8.26 5.21
N GLY A 70 9.32 -8.54 3.92
CA GLY A 70 10.37 -7.94 3.09
C GLY A 70 11.73 -8.57 3.37
N ILE A 71 12.01 -9.69 2.72
CA ILE A 71 13.28 -10.39 2.84
C ILE A 71 14.27 -9.74 1.86
N VAL A 72 15.29 -9.07 2.40
CA VAL A 72 16.28 -8.40 1.57
C VAL A 72 17.08 -9.43 0.76
N ASN A 73 17.01 -9.34 -0.56
CA ASN A 73 17.88 -10.10 -1.44
C ASN A 73 19.23 -9.38 -1.57
N LEU A 74 20.26 -9.93 -0.94
CA LEU A 74 21.62 -9.35 -0.95
C LEU A 74 22.29 -9.40 -2.32
N ASP A 75 21.85 -10.30 -3.21
CA ASP A 75 22.35 -10.44 -4.58
C ASP A 75 21.63 -9.49 -5.55
N SER A 76 20.53 -8.86 -5.12
CA SER A 76 19.84 -7.86 -5.94
C SER A 76 20.66 -6.58 -6.05
N HIS A 77 20.59 -5.92 -7.21
CA HIS A 77 21.34 -4.68 -7.48
C HIS A 77 21.11 -3.59 -6.42
N PHE A 78 19.86 -3.44 -5.97
CA PHE A 78 19.49 -2.46 -4.95
C PHE A 78 19.55 -2.96 -3.51
N LYS A 79 19.85 -4.26 -3.28
CA LYS A 79 19.77 -4.89 -1.96
C LYS A 79 18.43 -4.62 -1.29
N ALA A 80 17.37 -4.83 -2.05
CA ALA A 80 15.99 -4.58 -1.66
C ALA A 80 15.24 -5.91 -1.47
N SER A 81 14.09 -5.83 -0.81
CA SER A 81 13.15 -6.95 -0.70
C SER A 81 12.11 -6.94 -1.81
N GLU A 82 11.25 -7.95 -1.82
CA GLU A 82 9.95 -7.91 -2.46
C GLU A 82 9.05 -6.79 -1.89
N PHE A 83 7.98 -6.47 -2.61
CA PHE A 83 6.95 -5.54 -2.14
C PHE A 83 6.23 -6.12 -0.93
N VAL A 84 6.20 -5.35 0.16
CA VAL A 84 5.66 -5.80 1.45
C VAL A 84 4.19 -5.46 1.63
N HIS A 85 3.74 -4.35 1.06
CA HIS A 85 2.33 -3.96 1.04
C HIS A 85 2.03 -3.11 -0.20
N ALA A 86 0.76 -3.12 -0.60
CA ALA A 86 0.21 -2.15 -1.54
C ALA A 86 -0.54 -1.06 -0.77
N GLY A 87 -0.35 0.21 -1.17
CA GLY A 87 -1.00 1.36 -0.57
C GLY A 87 -2.14 1.88 -1.44
N LEU A 88 -3.26 2.24 -0.82
CA LEU A 88 -4.41 2.89 -1.46
C LEU A 88 -4.71 4.21 -0.77
N ILE A 89 -4.85 5.28 -1.57
CA ILE A 89 -5.36 6.57 -1.08
C ILE A 89 -6.84 6.64 -1.45
N VAL A 90 -7.73 6.74 -0.46
CA VAL A 90 -9.17 6.72 -0.68
C VAL A 90 -9.82 7.98 -0.14
N ASN A 91 -10.84 8.48 -0.84
CA ASN A 91 -11.73 9.53 -0.38
C ASN A 91 -13.17 9.02 -0.49
N CYS A 92 -13.51 8.10 0.41
CA CYS A 92 -14.81 7.46 0.47
C CYS A 92 -15.33 7.45 1.90
N GLU A 93 -16.61 7.14 2.06
CA GLU A 93 -17.19 6.83 3.37
C GLU A 93 -16.51 5.59 3.97
N HIS A 94 -16.37 5.58 5.30
CA HIS A 94 -15.68 4.50 6.00
C HIS A 94 -16.27 3.11 5.71
N LYS A 95 -17.61 3.05 5.52
CA LYS A 95 -18.35 1.82 5.23
C LYS A 95 -18.02 1.21 3.89
N ALA A 96 -17.56 2.00 2.92
CA ALA A 96 -17.12 1.47 1.63
C ALA A 96 -15.96 0.48 1.79
N LEU A 97 -15.16 0.62 2.85
CA LEU A 97 -14.04 -0.27 3.14
C LEU A 97 -14.47 -1.58 3.82
N ASP A 98 -15.74 -1.71 4.24
CA ASP A 98 -16.33 -2.98 4.70
C ASP A 98 -16.40 -4.02 3.57
N PHE A 99 -16.32 -3.58 2.32
CA PHE A 99 -16.18 -4.46 1.17
C PHE A 99 -14.97 -5.40 1.29
N TYR A 100 -13.84 -4.92 1.81
CA TYR A 100 -12.58 -5.66 1.79
C TYR A 100 -12.57 -6.87 2.74
N ASP A 101 -13.19 -6.76 3.91
CA ASP A 101 -13.31 -7.87 4.87
C ASP A 101 -14.61 -8.65 4.72
N GLN A 102 -15.74 -8.00 4.42
CA GLN A 102 -17.03 -8.69 4.33
C GLN A 102 -17.26 -9.38 2.98
N VAL A 103 -16.75 -8.80 1.88
CA VAL A 103 -16.92 -9.36 0.52
C VAL A 103 -15.67 -10.09 0.07
N LEU A 104 -14.50 -9.45 0.12
CA LEU A 104 -13.24 -10.05 -0.31
C LEU A 104 -12.60 -10.96 0.76
N GLY A 105 -13.11 -10.95 1.99
CA GLY A 105 -12.65 -11.87 3.05
C GLY A 105 -11.26 -11.55 3.61
N LEU A 106 -10.72 -10.37 3.34
CA LEU A 106 -9.46 -9.92 3.95
C LEU A 106 -9.64 -9.75 5.46
N VAL A 107 -8.53 -9.79 6.20
CA VAL A 107 -8.57 -9.60 7.66
C VAL A 107 -8.19 -8.16 7.98
N ARG A 108 -9.14 -7.39 8.51
CA ARG A 108 -8.90 -6.02 8.99
C ARG A 108 -8.17 -6.04 10.34
N VAL A 109 -6.99 -5.43 10.41
CA VAL A 109 -6.17 -5.37 11.64
C VAL A 109 -5.99 -3.96 12.19
N VAL A 110 -6.18 -2.95 11.35
CA VAL A 110 -6.33 -1.55 11.77
C VAL A 110 -7.64 -1.05 11.18
N ASP A 111 -8.47 -0.42 12.00
CA ASP A 111 -9.81 0.03 11.64
C ASP A 111 -10.01 1.50 12.00
N ASN A 112 -10.08 2.35 10.98
CA ASN A 112 -10.39 3.77 11.06
C ASN A 112 -9.58 4.54 12.13
N VAL A 113 -8.28 4.25 12.24
CA VAL A 113 -7.42 4.89 13.23
C VAL A 113 -6.91 6.21 12.66
N GLU A 114 -7.27 7.33 13.29
CA GLU A 114 -6.78 8.64 12.89
C GLU A 114 -5.25 8.70 13.02
N CYS A 115 -4.59 9.01 11.91
CA CYS A 115 -3.16 9.20 11.89
C CYS A 115 -2.82 10.61 12.39
N GLY A 116 -2.14 10.70 13.53
CA GLY A 116 -1.57 11.97 14.03
C GLY A 116 -0.45 12.56 13.16
N TYR A 117 -0.20 11.96 11.99
CA TYR A 117 0.90 12.13 11.06
C TYR A 117 2.29 12.28 11.69
N SER A 118 3.16 11.29 11.43
CA SER A 118 4.59 11.53 11.66
C SER A 118 5.06 12.70 10.77
N VAL A 119 6.12 13.40 11.18
CA VAL A 119 6.72 14.45 10.35
C VAL A 119 7.18 13.88 8.99
N ALA A 120 7.60 12.62 8.95
CA ALA A 120 7.98 11.94 7.71
C ALA A 120 6.77 11.71 6.80
N SER A 121 5.69 11.14 7.33
CA SER A 121 4.48 10.82 6.56
C SER A 121 3.82 12.06 5.97
N ARG A 122 3.78 13.20 6.72
CA ARG A 122 3.29 14.48 6.14
C ARG A 122 4.10 14.93 4.94
N LYS A 123 5.43 14.83 5.04
CA LYS A 123 6.31 15.26 3.96
C LYS A 123 6.19 14.37 2.74
N ILE A 124 6.07 13.05 2.95
CA ILE A 124 5.93 12.04 1.90
C ILE A 124 4.58 12.18 1.16
N LEU A 125 3.51 12.47 1.88
CA LEU A 125 2.19 12.69 1.30
C LEU A 125 1.97 14.16 0.88
N GLU A 126 2.99 15.02 1.05
CA GLU A 126 2.93 16.46 0.80
C GLU A 126 1.71 17.16 1.44
N LEU A 127 1.29 16.68 2.60
CA LEU A 127 0.10 17.18 3.31
C LEU A 127 0.39 18.52 3.97
N LYS A 128 -0.53 19.47 3.80
CA LYS A 128 -0.37 20.84 4.32
C LYS A 128 -0.77 20.87 5.79
N LYS A 129 0.20 21.15 6.65
CA LYS A 129 0.03 21.26 8.12
C LYS A 129 -1.10 22.21 8.56
N GLU A 130 -1.48 23.16 7.71
CA GLU A 130 -2.37 24.28 8.05
C GLU A 130 -3.83 24.05 7.68
N ASN A 131 -4.20 22.91 7.09
CA ASN A 131 -5.60 22.62 6.82
C ASN A 131 -6.20 21.77 7.95
N PRO A 132 -6.85 22.38 8.97
CA PRO A 132 -7.45 21.64 10.08
C PRO A 132 -8.59 20.71 9.64
N ASP A 133 -9.10 20.90 8.42
CA ASP A 133 -10.17 20.10 7.85
C ASP A 133 -9.64 18.86 7.07
N GLU A 134 -8.32 18.71 6.92
CA GLU A 134 -7.68 17.53 6.31
C GLU A 134 -7.32 16.48 7.37
N ARG A 135 -8.09 15.38 7.41
CA ARG A 135 -7.87 14.27 8.34
C ARG A 135 -7.51 13.01 7.58
N MET A 136 -6.63 12.21 8.14
CA MET A 136 -6.23 10.93 7.56
C MET A 136 -6.49 9.80 8.54
N PHE A 137 -7.10 8.74 8.04
CA PHE A 137 -7.38 7.53 8.79
C PHE A 137 -6.69 6.35 8.13
N ASN A 138 -6.11 5.48 8.94
CA ASN A 138 -5.45 4.27 8.47
C ASN A 138 -6.38 3.07 8.61
N TYR A 139 -6.35 2.22 7.60
CA TYR A 139 -6.81 0.85 7.66
C TYR A 139 -5.71 -0.07 7.15
N TYR A 140 -5.61 -1.23 7.77
CA TYR A 140 -4.64 -2.23 7.39
C TYR A 140 -5.36 -3.56 7.23
N PHE A 141 -5.22 -4.16 6.05
CA PHE A 141 -5.79 -5.45 5.73
C PHE A 141 -4.66 -6.42 5.41
N ILE A 142 -4.83 -7.66 5.88
CA ILE A 142 -3.91 -8.75 5.57
C ILE A 142 -4.66 -9.86 4.84
N ALA A 143 -3.90 -10.76 4.20
CA ALA A 143 -4.47 -11.90 3.50
C ALA A 143 -5.35 -12.77 4.42
N PRO A 144 -6.37 -13.45 3.87
CA PRO A 144 -7.18 -14.41 4.64
C PRO A 144 -6.32 -15.55 5.23
N GLY A 145 -6.76 -16.15 6.34
CA GLY A 145 -6.09 -17.32 6.94
C GLY A 145 -5.03 -16.98 8.00
N TYR A 146 -4.91 -15.71 8.37
CA TYR A 146 -3.99 -15.25 9.39
C TYR A 146 -4.53 -15.37 10.82
N ASP A 147 -3.71 -15.91 11.76
CA ASP A 147 -4.01 -15.84 13.19
C ASP A 147 -3.46 -14.54 13.81
N LEU A 148 -4.38 -13.65 14.19
CA LEU A 148 -4.07 -12.36 14.82
C LEU A 148 -3.41 -12.49 16.20
N LYS A 149 -3.46 -13.68 16.83
CA LYS A 149 -2.80 -13.93 18.12
C LYS A 149 -1.28 -14.02 17.97
N GLU A 150 -0.77 -14.30 16.77
CA GLU A 150 0.65 -14.45 16.51
C GLU A 150 1.23 -13.17 15.91
N LYS A 151 1.40 -12.15 16.76
CA LYS A 151 1.85 -10.78 16.40
C LYS A 151 3.12 -10.73 15.54
N ASN A 152 3.96 -11.76 15.54
CA ASN A 152 5.21 -11.82 14.77
C ASN A 152 5.07 -12.44 13.35
N LYS A 153 3.84 -12.74 12.88
CA LYS A 153 3.63 -13.41 11.59
C LYS A 153 3.27 -12.51 10.41
N ILE A 154 3.20 -11.18 10.57
CA ILE A 154 2.89 -10.28 9.45
C ILE A 154 3.85 -10.58 8.28
N GLN A 155 3.32 -11.12 7.17
CA GLN A 155 4.06 -11.38 5.94
C GLN A 155 3.89 -10.24 4.96
N SER A 156 4.62 -10.31 3.85
CA SER A 156 4.42 -9.47 2.67
C SER A 156 3.05 -9.76 2.02
N GLY A 157 2.50 -8.79 1.28
CA GLY A 157 1.20 -8.91 0.62
C GLY A 157 0.03 -8.29 1.39
N ASN A 158 0.30 -7.32 2.26
CA ASN A 158 -0.74 -6.59 2.98
C ASN A 158 -1.24 -5.39 2.19
N PHE A 159 -2.37 -4.84 2.61
CA PHE A 159 -2.92 -3.61 2.06
C PHE A 159 -3.02 -2.55 3.14
N GLU A 160 -2.48 -1.37 2.85
CA GLU A 160 -2.64 -0.18 3.69
C GLU A 160 -3.54 0.82 2.95
N PHE A 161 -4.59 1.29 3.60
CA PHE A 161 -5.48 2.29 3.08
C PHE A 161 -5.33 3.56 3.91
N LEU A 162 -5.06 4.67 3.23
CA LEU A 162 -5.07 6.00 3.81
C LEU A 162 -6.34 6.69 3.33
N ARG A 163 -7.34 6.75 4.20
CA ARG A 163 -8.60 7.45 3.96
C ARG A 163 -8.41 8.92 4.31
N LEU A 164 -8.49 9.78 3.31
CA LEU A 164 -8.36 11.23 3.47
C LEU A 164 -9.75 11.87 3.49
N GLU A 165 -10.05 12.60 4.55
CA GLU A 165 -11.18 13.52 4.63
C GLU A 165 -10.67 14.94 4.37
N GLY A 166 -11.41 15.73 3.60
CA GLY A 166 -11.06 17.10 3.25
C GLY A 166 -11.48 17.46 1.83
N ASN A 167 -11.24 18.70 1.41
CA ASN A 167 -11.52 19.16 0.05
C ASN A 167 -10.38 18.79 -0.90
N LEU A 168 -10.24 17.49 -1.18
CA LEU A 168 -9.22 16.95 -2.08
C LEU A 168 -9.81 16.66 -3.46
N GLU A 169 -9.07 17.02 -4.51
CA GLU A 169 -9.47 16.69 -5.87
C GLU A 169 -9.42 15.17 -6.09
N ASN A 170 -10.52 14.58 -6.57
CA ASN A 170 -10.53 13.18 -6.94
C ASN A 170 -9.75 12.96 -8.26
N LYS A 171 -8.64 12.21 -8.17
CA LYS A 171 -7.77 11.84 -9.31
C LYS A 171 -7.85 10.36 -9.69
N GLN A 172 -8.88 9.64 -9.24
CA GLN A 172 -8.99 8.20 -9.43
C GLN A 172 -9.06 7.79 -10.91
N THR A 173 -9.56 8.66 -11.79
CA THR A 173 -9.58 8.42 -13.25
C THR A 173 -8.19 8.26 -13.88
N TYR A 174 -7.12 8.65 -13.18
CA TYR A 174 -5.73 8.43 -13.57
C TYR A 174 -5.14 7.10 -13.05
N SER A 175 -5.92 6.35 -12.26
CA SER A 175 -5.53 5.09 -11.62
C SER A 175 -6.48 3.96 -12.02
N ARG A 176 -6.72 3.82 -13.34
CA ARG A 176 -7.60 2.80 -13.94
C ARG A 176 -6.91 2.08 -15.09
N PRO A 177 -7.38 0.88 -15.49
CA PRO A 177 -6.86 0.20 -16.67
C PRO A 177 -6.79 1.12 -17.90
N GLY A 178 -5.64 1.10 -18.59
CA GLY A 178 -5.34 1.99 -19.71
C GLY A 178 -4.62 3.30 -19.35
N CYS A 179 -4.38 3.57 -18.06
CA CYS A 179 -3.54 4.68 -17.59
C CYS A 179 -2.12 4.22 -17.22
N LEU A 180 -1.17 5.17 -17.19
CA LEU A 180 0.21 4.91 -16.77
C LEU A 180 0.34 4.82 -15.24
N GLY A 181 1.12 3.84 -14.78
CA GLY A 181 1.42 3.59 -13.38
C GLY A 181 0.60 2.45 -12.79
N THR A 182 0.56 2.35 -11.46
CA THR A 182 -0.25 1.34 -10.76
C THR A 182 -1.74 1.59 -11.01
N SER A 183 -2.44 0.62 -11.59
CA SER A 183 -3.85 0.77 -11.97
C SER A 183 -4.69 -0.50 -11.80
N LEU A 184 -4.07 -1.59 -11.34
CA LEU A 184 -4.69 -2.90 -11.24
C LEU A 184 -4.24 -3.57 -9.94
N TYR A 185 -5.22 -4.12 -9.22
CA TYR A 185 -5.02 -4.94 -8.03
C TYR A 185 -5.59 -6.32 -8.29
N THR A 186 -4.81 -7.35 -7.97
CA THR A 186 -5.19 -8.74 -8.25
C THR A 186 -5.25 -9.54 -6.96
N LEU A 187 -6.32 -10.30 -6.76
CA LEU A 187 -6.47 -11.23 -5.63
C LEU A 187 -6.74 -12.64 -6.14
N GLN A 188 -5.89 -13.58 -5.74
CA GLN A 188 -6.13 -15.01 -5.98
C GLN A 188 -7.15 -15.54 -4.98
N VAL A 189 -8.15 -16.26 -5.48
CA VAL A 189 -9.24 -16.84 -4.68
C VAL A 189 -9.38 -18.34 -4.95
N THR A 190 -9.92 -19.07 -3.98
CA THR A 190 -10.07 -20.54 -4.05
C THR A 190 -11.37 -21.00 -4.69
N ASN A 191 -12.37 -20.11 -4.80
CA ASN A 191 -13.67 -20.42 -5.40
C ASN A 191 -14.22 -19.19 -6.12
N ILE A 192 -13.85 -19.02 -7.38
CA ILE A 192 -14.16 -17.83 -8.16
C ILE A 192 -15.66 -17.64 -8.36
N ASP A 193 -16.44 -18.72 -8.48
CA ASP A 193 -17.90 -18.67 -8.64
C ASP A 193 -18.56 -18.08 -7.38
N LEU A 194 -18.11 -18.47 -6.19
CA LEU A 194 -18.58 -17.90 -4.93
C LEU A 194 -18.21 -16.42 -4.79
N TYR A 195 -16.99 -16.04 -5.15
CA TYR A 195 -16.56 -14.64 -5.07
C TYR A 195 -17.29 -13.77 -6.10
N HIS A 196 -17.52 -14.28 -7.31
CA HIS A 196 -18.31 -13.60 -8.33
C HIS A 196 -19.73 -13.32 -7.83
N GLN A 197 -20.38 -14.30 -7.20
CA GLN A 197 -21.69 -14.11 -6.58
C GLN A 197 -21.65 -13.07 -5.44
N LYS A 198 -20.65 -13.13 -4.55
CA LYS A 198 -20.51 -12.17 -3.44
C LYS A 198 -20.33 -10.74 -3.94
N VAL A 199 -19.42 -10.54 -4.90
CA VAL A 199 -19.13 -9.24 -5.50
C VAL A 199 -20.34 -8.71 -6.26
N SER A 200 -21.02 -9.55 -7.05
CA SER A 200 -22.23 -9.16 -7.80
C SER A 200 -23.40 -8.75 -6.90
N ASN A 201 -23.44 -9.25 -5.65
CA ASN A 201 -24.47 -8.92 -4.66
C ASN A 201 -24.03 -7.80 -3.69
N SER A 202 -22.91 -7.13 -3.97
CA SER A 202 -22.37 -6.03 -3.16
C SER A 202 -22.59 -4.66 -3.83
N GLU A 203 -21.98 -3.61 -3.28
CA GLU A 203 -21.97 -2.27 -3.88
C GLU A 203 -20.90 -2.10 -4.98
N ALA A 204 -20.15 -3.17 -5.32
CA ALA A 204 -19.23 -3.14 -6.46
C ALA A 204 -19.97 -2.89 -7.78
N THR A 205 -19.29 -2.25 -8.71
CA THR A 205 -19.83 -1.90 -10.03
C THR A 205 -18.97 -2.49 -11.14
N GLU A 206 -19.47 -2.45 -12.39
CA GLU A 206 -18.76 -2.95 -13.57
C GLU A 206 -18.25 -4.41 -13.43
N VAL A 207 -19.01 -5.25 -12.72
CA VAL A 207 -18.66 -6.66 -12.52
C VAL A 207 -18.76 -7.40 -13.85
N THR A 208 -17.63 -7.96 -14.31
CA THR A 208 -17.59 -8.71 -15.57
C THR A 208 -18.06 -10.15 -15.39
N GLU A 209 -18.32 -10.84 -16.49
CA GLU A 209 -18.46 -12.30 -16.50
C GLU A 209 -17.13 -12.97 -16.10
N ILE A 210 -17.22 -14.22 -15.64
CA ILE A 210 -16.05 -15.07 -15.42
C ILE A 210 -15.59 -15.59 -16.79
N ILE A 211 -14.34 -15.29 -17.15
CA ILE A 211 -13.70 -15.75 -18.38
C ILE A 211 -12.40 -16.51 -18.07
N ILE A 212 -11.87 -17.23 -19.06
CA ILE A 212 -10.53 -17.81 -19.00
C ILE A 212 -9.55 -16.79 -19.59
N ASN A 213 -8.53 -16.40 -18.83
CA ASN A 213 -7.52 -15.43 -19.26
C ASN A 213 -6.44 -16.09 -20.15
N GLU A 214 -5.48 -15.29 -20.63
CA GLU A 214 -4.37 -15.73 -21.47
C GLU A 214 -3.40 -16.71 -20.78
N PHE A 215 -3.52 -16.89 -19.46
CA PHE A 215 -2.75 -17.82 -18.64
C PHE A 215 -3.55 -19.07 -18.25
N GLU A 216 -4.70 -19.30 -18.90
CA GLU A 216 -5.62 -20.43 -18.65
C GLU A 216 -6.28 -20.40 -17.26
N GLU A 217 -6.30 -19.25 -16.59
CA GLU A 217 -6.91 -19.08 -15.27
C GLU A 217 -8.32 -18.52 -15.40
N LYS A 218 -9.24 -18.95 -14.53
CA LYS A 218 -10.54 -18.28 -14.43
C LYS A 218 -10.34 -16.90 -13.81
N SER A 219 -10.94 -15.86 -14.38
CA SER A 219 -10.85 -14.50 -13.85
C SER A 219 -12.11 -13.69 -14.12
N PHE A 220 -12.36 -12.69 -13.28
CA PHE A 220 -13.32 -11.61 -13.53
C PHE A 220 -12.81 -10.31 -12.91
N SER A 221 -13.33 -9.18 -13.36
CA SER A 221 -12.95 -7.86 -12.86
C SER A 221 -14.17 -7.07 -12.39
N PHE A 222 -13.92 -6.04 -11.59
CA PHE A 222 -14.94 -5.12 -11.08
C PHE A 222 -14.29 -3.83 -10.57
N VAL A 223 -15.13 -2.84 -10.27
CA VAL A 223 -14.78 -1.61 -9.55
C VAL A 223 -15.34 -1.70 -8.13
N ALA A 224 -14.47 -1.65 -7.13
CA ALA A 224 -14.84 -1.69 -5.71
C ALA A 224 -15.62 -0.42 -5.29
N PRO A 225 -16.31 -0.42 -4.13
CA PRO A 225 -17.11 0.74 -3.70
C PRO A 225 -16.30 2.02 -3.46
N ASP A 226 -15.00 1.91 -3.24
CA ASP A 226 -14.07 3.05 -3.15
C ASP A 226 -13.58 3.54 -4.53
N GLY A 227 -14.02 2.91 -5.62
CA GLY A 227 -13.76 3.22 -7.02
C GLY A 227 -12.51 2.57 -7.62
N TYR A 228 -11.77 1.75 -6.87
CA TYR A 228 -10.57 1.08 -7.39
C TYR A 228 -10.91 -0.15 -8.22
N PHE A 229 -10.15 -0.36 -9.31
CA PHE A 229 -10.31 -1.51 -10.19
C PHE A 229 -9.60 -2.75 -9.66
N TRP A 230 -10.29 -3.87 -9.64
CA TRP A 230 -9.79 -5.16 -9.14
C TRP A 230 -10.02 -6.27 -10.16
N THR A 231 -9.11 -7.25 -10.16
CA THR A 231 -9.28 -8.54 -10.83
C THR A 231 -9.15 -9.65 -9.81
N LEU A 232 -10.10 -10.58 -9.81
CA LEU A 232 -10.00 -11.82 -9.05
C LEU A 232 -9.69 -12.95 -10.00
N LEU A 233 -8.80 -13.85 -9.59
CA LEU A 233 -8.41 -15.02 -10.37
C LEU A 233 -8.41 -16.29 -9.54
N GLN A 234 -8.58 -17.42 -10.22
CA GLN A 234 -8.42 -18.76 -9.68
C GLN A 234 -7.59 -19.58 -10.66
N SER A 235 -6.42 -20.01 -10.18
CA SER A 235 -5.50 -20.93 -10.86
C SER A 235 -5.81 -22.39 -10.56
#